data_AF-A0A2K8QN25-F1
#
_entry.id   AF-A0A2K8QN25-F1
#
_cell.length_a   1.000
_cell.length_b   1.000
_cell.length_c   1.000
_cell.angle_alpha   90.00
_cell.angle_beta   90.00
_cell.angle_gamma   90.00
#
_symmetry.space_group_name_H-M   'P 1'
#
loop_
_entity.id
_entity.type
_entity.pdbx_description
1 polymer ?
#
loop_
_entity_poly.entity_id
_entity_poly.type
_entity_poly.pdbx_seq_one_letter_code
_entity_poly.pdbx_strand_id
1 'polypeptide(L)'
;MNKKIMALGALLFLAQASAAPVSIEVLDATIKDKKIADADVLLQRDGAQTAVGRTNTQGQAQLSPAFTADENALLIIKKPGFSNLVVKCPCDGLTYAISPVMKNLDGMRIVLTWGANPADLDSHLVYGNSHIYFEHKNGPDANLDVDDIDSYGPETITIEKKRFGESYLYAVHDYTHIHQPDQAALSNSQAKVFVYVGQSLVRTYSVPRNQVGNLWTVFRLNPNGDFEDINTIKQTGYQDPNNVAAGVSGQLSGRAATGAVNVNQAAAKALNRQGEEAYRRGDLESAIAFYQQAIEQDGVFSQAYSNLGLAYQKLDRIAEAIWANRKAIALADGANAATVRASSYYNIARIYEAAGQLDDALRHYQLAKAQKDSASYDQAISRIKSKL
;
A
#
# COMPACT_ATOMS: atom_id res chain seq x y z
N MET A 1 34.04 61.36 -45.77
CA MET A 1 32.83 60.95 -45.02
C MET A 1 33.01 59.52 -44.53
N ASN A 2 33.47 59.35 -43.28
CA ASN A 2 33.61 58.05 -42.64
C ASN A 2 32.26 57.62 -42.05
N LYS A 3 31.62 56.58 -42.59
CA LYS A 3 30.48 55.93 -41.94
C LYS A 3 30.99 54.75 -41.11
N LYS A 4 30.94 54.90 -39.78
CA LYS A 4 31.01 53.79 -38.82
C LYS A 4 29.72 52.98 -38.95
N ILE A 5 29.83 51.68 -39.22
CA ILE A 5 28.74 50.72 -39.08
C ILE A 5 28.87 50.13 -37.67
N MET A 6 27.85 50.36 -36.85
CA MET A 6 27.74 49.89 -35.47
C MET A 6 27.04 48.53 -35.51
N ALA A 7 27.75 47.46 -35.14
CA ALA A 7 27.17 46.13 -35.02
C ALA A 7 26.41 46.02 -33.69
N LEU A 8 25.11 45.81 -33.76
CA LEU A 8 24.25 45.55 -32.61
C LEU A 8 24.25 44.04 -32.33
N GLY A 9 24.99 43.60 -31.32
CA GLY A 9 24.97 42.22 -30.85
C GLY A 9 23.68 41.93 -30.07
N ALA A 10 22.81 41.08 -30.62
CA ALA A 10 21.65 40.56 -29.88
C ALA A 10 22.13 39.42 -28.96
N LEU A 11 22.15 39.65 -27.65
CA LEU A 11 22.23 38.56 -26.67
C LEU A 11 20.89 37.81 -26.67
N LEU A 12 20.88 36.57 -27.16
CA LEU A 12 19.81 35.62 -26.85
C LEU A 12 19.92 35.22 -25.38
N PHE A 13 19.03 35.74 -24.53
CA PHE A 13 18.74 35.13 -23.24
C PHE A 13 17.91 33.87 -23.48
N LEU A 14 18.54 32.69 -23.41
CA LEU A 14 17.84 31.43 -23.21
C LEU A 14 17.27 31.44 -21.78
N ALA A 15 16.03 31.89 -21.62
CA ALA A 15 15.30 31.70 -20.38
C ALA A 15 15.09 30.18 -20.21
N GLN A 16 15.86 29.57 -19.32
CA GLN A 16 15.54 28.22 -18.83
C GLN A 16 14.21 28.33 -18.11
N ALA A 17 13.15 27.79 -18.69
CA ALA A 17 11.86 27.68 -18.02
C ALA A 17 12.02 26.74 -16.82
N SER A 18 12.14 27.30 -15.62
CA SER A 18 12.08 26.51 -14.38
C SER A 18 10.65 26.00 -14.19
N ALA A 19 10.49 24.74 -13.83
CA ALA A 19 9.17 24.21 -13.48
C ALA A 19 8.60 24.92 -12.25
N ALA A 20 7.26 24.91 -12.11
CA ALA A 20 6.61 25.52 -10.97
C ALA A 20 7.07 24.87 -9.65
N PRO A 21 7.24 25.64 -8.57
CA PRO A 21 7.49 25.08 -7.24
C PRO A 21 6.37 24.12 -6.84
N VAL A 22 6.73 23.01 -6.19
CA VAL A 22 5.79 22.01 -5.67
C VAL A 22 5.70 22.15 -4.16
N SER A 23 4.49 22.36 -3.64
CA SER A 23 4.22 22.44 -2.20
C SER A 23 3.61 21.14 -1.70
N ILE A 24 4.19 20.59 -0.64
CA ILE A 24 3.75 19.34 -0.01
C ILE A 24 3.50 19.59 1.47
N GLU A 25 2.36 19.13 1.96
CA GLU A 25 2.06 19.04 3.40
C GLU A 25 2.10 17.59 3.86
N VAL A 26 2.73 17.34 5.01
CA VAL A 26 2.91 16.00 5.57
C VAL A 26 2.30 15.91 6.97
N LEU A 27 1.38 14.96 7.12
CA LEU A 27 0.64 14.70 8.36
C LEU A 27 0.94 13.31 8.93
N ASP A 28 0.67 13.15 10.22
CA ASP A 28 0.58 11.85 10.87
C ASP A 28 -0.74 11.17 10.49
N ALA A 29 -0.67 9.97 9.92
CA ALA A 29 -1.88 9.25 9.53
C ALA A 29 -2.73 8.77 10.73
N THR A 30 -2.23 8.82 11.96
CA THR A 30 -2.92 8.26 13.13
C THR A 30 -3.41 9.30 14.13
N ILE A 31 -3.07 10.57 13.90
CA ILE A 31 -3.44 11.67 14.80
C ILE A 31 -3.89 12.84 13.93
N LYS A 32 -5.18 13.16 14.03
CA LYS A 32 -5.80 14.25 13.26
C LYS A 32 -4.98 15.54 13.36
N ASP A 33 -4.77 16.20 12.22
CA ASP A 33 -4.06 17.47 12.06
C ASP A 33 -2.60 17.54 12.52
N LYS A 34 -2.03 16.43 13.00
CA LYS A 34 -0.67 16.44 13.53
C LYS A 34 0.34 16.55 12.40
N LYS A 35 0.94 17.73 12.28
CA LYS A 35 2.00 18.04 11.31
C LYS A 35 3.27 17.25 11.61
N ILE A 36 3.96 16.78 10.56
CA ILE A 36 5.24 16.08 10.69
C ILE A 36 6.38 16.99 10.24
N ALA A 37 7.15 17.46 11.22
CA ALA A 37 8.41 18.17 10.97
C ALA A 37 9.55 17.21 10.63
N ASP A 38 10.57 17.74 9.95
CA ASP A 38 11.83 17.02 9.67
C ASP A 38 11.64 15.70 8.91
N ALA A 39 10.65 15.64 8.01
CA ALA A 39 10.53 14.58 7.02
C ALA A 39 11.29 15.01 5.76
N ASP A 40 12.08 14.10 5.19
CA ASP A 40 12.74 14.33 3.92
C ASP A 40 11.74 14.07 2.79
N VAL A 41 11.59 15.05 1.91
CA VAL A 41 10.67 15.02 0.76
C VAL A 41 11.51 15.09 -0.50
N LEU A 42 11.41 14.04 -1.33
CA LEU A 42 12.17 13.92 -2.57
C LEU A 42 11.20 13.83 -3.73
N LEU A 43 11.50 14.55 -4.80
CA LEU A 43 10.78 14.47 -6.06
C LEU A 43 11.77 14.03 -7.14
N GLN A 44 11.48 12.88 -7.74
CA GLN A 44 12.35 12.21 -8.70
C GLN A 44 11.68 12.08 -10.06
N ARG A 45 12.49 12.11 -11.12
CA ARG A 45 12.09 11.79 -12.50
C ARG A 45 13.29 11.18 -13.20
N ASP A 46 13.05 10.14 -13.99
CA ASP A 46 14.13 9.45 -14.71
C ASP A 46 14.91 10.43 -15.60
N GLY A 47 16.23 10.39 -15.47
CA GLY A 47 17.16 11.26 -16.21
C GLY A 47 17.23 12.71 -15.72
N ALA A 48 16.52 13.09 -14.65
CA ALA A 48 16.55 14.44 -14.08
C ALA A 48 17.21 14.49 -12.70
N GLN A 49 17.72 15.66 -12.32
CA GLN A 49 18.22 15.91 -10.96
C GLN A 49 17.06 15.84 -9.96
N THR A 50 17.23 15.08 -8.88
CA THR A 50 16.23 14.95 -7.81
C THR A 50 16.07 16.27 -7.08
N ALA A 51 14.83 16.75 -6.94
CA ALA A 51 14.54 17.86 -6.05
C ALA A 51 14.36 17.34 -4.62
N VAL A 52 14.96 18.03 -3.65
CA VAL A 52 14.94 17.62 -2.24
C VAL A 52 14.46 18.80 -1.40
N GLY A 53 13.61 18.49 -0.43
CA GLY A 53 13.11 19.42 0.57
C GLY A 53 12.97 18.70 1.91
N ARG A 54 12.73 19.48 2.96
CA ARG A 54 12.51 18.96 4.30
C ARG A 54 11.35 19.71 4.93
N THR A 55 10.45 19.00 5.61
CA THR A 55 9.29 19.64 6.22
C THR A 55 9.68 20.52 7.41
N ASN A 56 9.09 21.70 7.49
CA ASN A 56 9.21 22.61 8.62
C ASN A 56 8.32 22.16 9.80
N THR A 57 8.25 22.94 10.88
CA THR A 57 7.41 22.64 12.06
C THR A 57 5.91 22.61 11.77
N GLN A 58 5.47 23.16 10.64
CA GLN A 58 4.09 23.12 10.15
C GLN A 58 3.85 21.93 9.21
N GLY A 59 4.83 21.03 9.04
CA GLY A 59 4.69 19.86 8.16
C GLY A 59 4.82 20.19 6.67
N GLN A 60 5.25 21.40 6.32
CA GLN A 60 5.27 21.88 4.94
C GLN A 60 6.68 21.82 4.36
N ALA A 61 6.79 21.35 3.11
CA ALA A 61 8.01 21.38 2.32
C ALA A 61 7.74 22.04 0.95
N GLN A 62 8.59 22.99 0.58
CA GLN A 62 8.59 23.57 -0.76
C GLN A 62 9.75 22.96 -1.56
N LEU A 63 9.43 22.44 -2.73
CA LEU A 63 10.39 21.88 -3.69
C LEU A 63 10.47 22.78 -4.92
N SER A 64 11.66 22.88 -5.52
CA SER A 64 11.88 23.61 -6.77
C SER A 64 12.52 22.67 -7.80
N PRO A 65 11.74 21.76 -8.41
CA PRO A 65 12.27 20.82 -9.40
C PRO A 65 12.62 21.52 -10.71
N ALA A 66 13.61 20.94 -11.42
CA ALA A 66 13.95 21.35 -12.79
C ALA A 66 13.01 20.72 -13.85
N PHE A 67 11.95 20.05 -13.42
CA PHE A 67 11.01 19.30 -14.25
C PHE A 67 9.59 19.41 -13.70
N THR A 68 8.60 19.22 -14.55
CA THR A 68 7.18 19.21 -14.15
C THR A 68 6.87 17.95 -13.33
N ALA A 69 6.20 18.12 -12.19
CA ALA A 69 5.73 17.05 -11.31
C ALA A 69 4.47 16.36 -11.89
N ASP A 70 4.62 15.73 -13.04
CA ASP A 70 3.59 14.97 -13.75
C ASP A 70 3.59 13.47 -13.37
N GLU A 71 2.81 12.65 -14.06
CA GLU A 71 2.66 11.21 -13.80
C GLU A 71 3.96 10.38 -13.95
N ASN A 72 5.00 10.95 -14.57
CA ASN A 72 6.32 10.33 -14.68
C ASN A 72 7.25 10.74 -13.54
N ALA A 73 6.80 11.61 -12.64
CA ALA A 73 7.52 11.97 -11.43
C ALA A 73 7.05 11.12 -10.23
N LEU A 74 7.99 10.82 -9.34
CA LEU A 74 7.78 10.09 -8.09
C LEU A 74 8.04 11.02 -6.91
N LEU A 75 7.05 11.18 -6.05
CA LEU A 75 7.18 11.77 -4.73
C LEU A 75 7.56 10.68 -3.73
N ILE A 76 8.59 10.93 -2.94
CA ILE A 76 9.06 10.05 -1.86
C ILE A 76 9.12 10.85 -0.57
N ILE A 77 8.47 10.37 0.49
CA ILE A 77 8.53 10.97 1.82
C ILE A 77 9.15 9.96 2.79
N LYS A 78 10.18 10.40 3.51
CA LYS A 78 10.90 9.58 4.49
C LYS A 78 10.96 10.28 5.84
N LYS A 79 10.63 9.54 6.89
CA LYS A 79 10.77 9.99 8.27
C LYS A 79 11.09 8.79 9.15
N PRO A 80 12.18 8.80 9.95
CA PRO A 80 12.45 7.74 10.91
C PRO A 80 11.25 7.50 11.84
N GLY A 81 10.87 6.24 12.02
CA GLY A 81 9.68 5.85 12.79
C GLY A 81 8.38 5.82 11.99
N PHE A 82 8.41 6.21 10.72
CA PHE A 82 7.27 6.14 9.80
C PHE A 82 7.61 5.26 8.59
N SER A 83 6.56 4.73 7.98
CA SER A 83 6.63 3.99 6.72
C SER A 83 7.00 4.95 5.59
N ASN A 84 7.86 4.50 4.68
CA ASN A 84 8.19 5.29 3.51
C ASN A 84 6.95 5.40 2.60
N LEU A 85 6.63 6.62 2.18
CA LEU A 85 5.62 6.87 1.17
C LEU A 85 6.32 7.06 -0.18
N VAL A 86 5.82 6.36 -1.20
CA VAL A 86 6.27 6.50 -2.59
C VAL A 86 5.03 6.56 -3.46
N VAL A 87 4.87 7.63 -4.23
CA VAL A 87 3.65 7.85 -5.03
C VAL A 87 3.97 8.58 -6.32
N LYS A 88 3.27 8.21 -7.40
CA LYS A 88 3.31 8.98 -8.66
C LYS A 88 2.55 10.29 -8.52
N CYS A 89 3.11 11.35 -9.08
CA CYS A 89 2.43 12.64 -9.19
C CYS A 89 1.30 12.57 -10.26
N PRO A 90 0.40 13.57 -10.40
CA PRO A 90 0.41 14.89 -9.78
C PRO A 90 0.36 14.80 -8.25
N CYS A 91 1.14 15.67 -7.62
CA CYS A 91 1.36 15.68 -6.17
C CYS A 91 1.35 17.08 -5.56
N ASP A 92 1.38 18.13 -6.38
CA ASP A 92 1.38 19.50 -5.92
C ASP A 92 0.05 19.89 -5.27
N GLY A 93 0.13 20.63 -4.17
CA GLY A 93 -1.04 21.11 -3.43
C GLY A 93 -1.84 20.00 -2.74
N LEU A 94 -1.26 18.79 -2.60
CA LEU A 94 -1.87 17.68 -1.89
C LEU A 94 -1.24 17.47 -0.51
N THR A 95 -2.08 16.99 0.40
CA THR A 95 -1.68 16.56 1.74
C THR A 95 -1.38 15.07 1.73
N TYR A 96 -0.26 14.69 2.36
CA TYR A 96 0.16 13.30 2.46
C TYR A 96 0.32 12.89 3.93
N ALA A 97 -0.57 12.02 4.37
CA ALA A 97 -0.45 11.43 5.69
C ALA A 97 0.41 10.16 5.64
N ILE A 98 1.49 10.15 6.41
CA ILE A 98 2.40 9.00 6.48
C ILE A 98 2.14 8.19 7.74
N SER A 99 2.16 6.86 7.58
CA SER A 99 1.85 5.88 8.61
C SER A 99 3.04 5.67 9.55
N PRO A 100 2.91 5.84 10.88
CA PRO A 100 3.89 5.31 11.83
C PRO A 100 4.15 3.82 11.58
N VAL A 101 5.39 3.36 11.76
CA VAL A 101 5.73 1.95 11.55
C VAL A 101 4.85 1.06 12.43
N MET A 102 4.16 0.13 11.78
CA MET A 102 3.26 -0.81 12.43
C MET A 102 4.07 -1.94 13.08
N LYS A 103 3.75 -2.24 14.35
CA LYS A 103 4.46 -3.26 15.15
C LYS A 103 3.70 -4.58 15.30
N ASN A 104 2.42 -4.58 14.99
CA ASN A 104 1.58 -5.76 15.00
C ASN A 104 1.96 -6.71 13.86
N LEU A 105 2.01 -8.01 14.17
CA LEU A 105 2.45 -9.06 13.25
C LEU A 105 1.62 -9.09 11.96
N ASP A 106 0.32 -8.89 12.09
CA ASP A 106 -0.61 -9.03 10.99
C ASP A 106 -1.51 -7.81 10.84
N GLY A 107 -0.91 -6.64 11.07
CA GLY A 107 -1.55 -5.35 10.89
C GLY A 107 -1.72 -4.94 9.45
N MET A 108 -2.59 -3.97 9.24
CA MET A 108 -2.67 -3.18 8.02
C MET A 108 -3.19 -1.78 8.35
N ARG A 109 -2.64 -0.75 7.69
CA ARG A 109 -3.19 0.60 7.77
C ARG A 109 -3.57 1.08 6.39
N ILE A 110 -4.76 1.63 6.28
CA ILE A 110 -5.35 2.16 5.05
C ILE A 110 -5.49 3.66 5.25
N VAL A 111 -4.84 4.46 4.42
CA VAL A 111 -4.82 5.92 4.51
C VAL A 111 -5.41 6.48 3.22
N LEU A 112 -6.54 7.15 3.33
CA LEU A 112 -7.18 7.92 2.28
C LEU A 112 -6.76 9.38 2.38
N THR A 113 -6.41 9.97 1.24
CA THR A 113 -6.17 11.41 1.09
C THR A 113 -6.84 11.88 -0.19
N TRP A 114 -7.30 13.12 -0.25
CA TRP A 114 -7.89 13.69 -1.46
C TRP A 114 -7.48 15.15 -1.67
N GLY A 115 -8.04 15.80 -2.69
CA GLY A 115 -7.83 17.22 -2.96
C GLY A 115 -8.86 18.10 -2.26
N ALA A 116 -9.02 19.32 -2.76
CA ALA A 116 -9.93 20.31 -2.19
C ALA A 116 -11.43 19.92 -2.28
N ASN A 117 -11.82 19.21 -3.34
CA ASN A 117 -13.22 18.90 -3.64
C ASN A 117 -13.36 17.43 -4.03
N PRO A 118 -14.34 16.68 -3.50
CA PRO A 118 -15.31 17.09 -2.47
C PRO A 118 -14.64 17.44 -1.14
N ALA A 119 -15.37 18.11 -0.25
CA ALA A 119 -14.84 18.49 1.06
C ALA A 119 -14.62 17.25 1.91
N ASP A 120 -15.56 16.31 1.87
CA ASP A 120 -15.66 15.19 2.79
C ASP A 120 -15.80 13.86 2.01
N LEU A 121 -14.83 12.95 2.24
CA LEU A 121 -14.79 11.60 1.69
C LEU A 121 -14.63 10.58 2.81
N ASP A 122 -15.64 9.72 2.97
CA ASP A 122 -15.73 8.71 4.02
C ASP A 122 -15.10 7.37 3.66
N SER A 123 -14.32 6.81 4.57
CA SER A 123 -13.79 5.46 4.54
C SER A 123 -14.79 4.49 5.14
N HIS A 124 -15.00 3.39 4.43
CA HIS A 124 -15.79 2.27 4.90
C HIS A 124 -14.98 0.99 4.83
N LEU A 125 -14.79 0.34 5.98
CA LEU A 125 -14.27 -1.02 6.06
C LEU A 125 -15.38 -1.97 6.52
N VAL A 126 -15.66 -2.98 5.71
CA VAL A 126 -16.68 -4.00 6.00
C VAL A 126 -16.02 -5.37 6.12
N TYR A 127 -16.29 -6.09 7.21
CA TYR A 127 -15.78 -7.43 7.46
C TYR A 127 -16.68 -8.16 8.46
N GLY A 128 -16.92 -9.46 8.26
CA GLY A 128 -17.81 -10.23 9.13
C GLY A 128 -19.18 -9.56 9.28
N ASN A 129 -19.53 -9.20 10.51
CA ASN A 129 -20.74 -8.43 10.84
C ASN A 129 -20.43 -6.98 11.26
N SER A 130 -19.24 -6.49 10.94
CA SER A 130 -18.72 -5.19 11.35
C SER A 130 -18.59 -4.23 10.17
N HIS A 131 -18.87 -2.96 10.43
CA HIS A 131 -18.73 -1.86 9.50
C HIS A 131 -18.08 -0.70 10.23
N ILE A 132 -16.87 -0.32 9.81
CA ILE A 132 -16.10 0.78 10.38
C ILE A 132 -16.23 1.98 9.46
N TYR A 133 -16.67 3.10 10.03
CA TYR A 133 -16.85 4.40 9.37
C TYR A 133 -17.06 5.51 10.42
N PHE A 134 -17.29 6.76 10.02
CA PHE A 134 -17.33 7.92 10.93
C PHE A 134 -18.29 7.77 12.14
N GLU A 135 -19.46 7.11 12.00
CA GLU A 135 -20.40 6.91 13.11
C GLU A 135 -20.01 5.71 14.00
N HIS A 136 -19.41 4.67 13.38
CA HIS A 136 -18.98 3.44 14.05
C HIS A 136 -17.46 3.25 13.90
N LYS A 137 -16.71 4.11 14.58
CA LYS A 137 -15.24 4.19 14.45
C LYS A 137 -14.48 2.98 15.00
N ASN A 138 -15.07 2.22 15.91
CA ASN A 138 -14.38 1.11 16.58
C ASN A 138 -15.10 -0.19 16.33
N GLY A 139 -14.35 -1.23 16.01
CA GLY A 139 -14.87 -2.59 15.93
C GLY A 139 -13.83 -3.63 16.31
N PRO A 140 -14.18 -4.91 16.19
CA PRO A 140 -13.30 -5.98 16.60
C PRO A 140 -12.04 -6.03 15.71
N ASP A 141 -10.87 -5.75 16.29
CA ASP A 141 -9.56 -5.77 15.63
C ASP A 141 -9.37 -4.72 14.50
N ALA A 142 -10.24 -3.71 14.38
CA ALA A 142 -10.07 -2.61 13.43
C ALA A 142 -10.75 -1.31 13.90
N ASN A 143 -10.12 -0.16 13.63
CA ASN A 143 -10.59 1.17 14.04
C ASN A 143 -10.37 2.22 12.93
N LEU A 144 -11.25 3.22 12.86
CA LEU A 144 -11.03 4.49 12.17
C LEU A 144 -10.24 5.41 13.10
N ASP A 145 -8.92 5.48 12.87
CA ASP A 145 -7.98 6.25 13.68
C ASP A 145 -8.14 7.76 13.47
N VAL A 146 -8.36 8.17 12.22
CA VAL A 146 -8.56 9.56 11.83
C VAL A 146 -9.78 9.63 10.93
N ASP A 147 -10.66 10.52 11.31
CA ASP A 147 -11.91 10.87 10.63
C ASP A 147 -11.83 12.37 10.35
N ASP A 148 -11.68 12.71 9.08
CA ASP A 148 -11.50 14.09 8.63
C ASP A 148 -12.67 14.50 7.75
N ILE A 149 -13.33 15.58 8.16
CA ILE A 149 -14.54 16.10 7.55
C ILE A 149 -14.24 17.31 6.64
N ASP A 150 -12.97 17.70 6.56
CA ASP A 150 -12.48 18.84 5.80
C ASP A 150 -11.69 18.35 4.57
N SER A 151 -11.57 19.23 3.59
CA SER A 151 -10.78 18.97 2.37
C SER A 151 -9.39 18.40 2.69
N TYR A 152 -8.85 17.60 1.77
CA TYR A 152 -7.51 17.01 1.80
C TYR A 152 -7.30 15.79 2.72
N GLY A 153 -8.24 15.49 3.61
CA GLY A 153 -8.12 14.40 4.57
C GLY A 153 -6.94 14.56 5.53
N PRO A 154 -6.39 13.47 6.10
CA PRO A 154 -6.62 12.08 5.73
C PRO A 154 -7.80 11.46 6.46
N GLU A 155 -8.33 10.39 5.89
CA GLU A 155 -8.98 9.36 6.70
C GLU A 155 -8.08 8.15 6.84
N THR A 156 -8.09 7.53 8.03
CA THR A 156 -7.22 6.39 8.29
C THR A 156 -7.91 5.29 9.07
N ILE A 157 -7.90 4.09 8.51
CA ILE A 157 -8.34 2.87 9.17
C ILE A 157 -7.12 1.98 9.48
N THR A 158 -6.98 1.54 10.73
CA THR A 158 -6.04 0.49 11.13
C THR A 158 -6.79 -0.81 11.40
N ILE A 159 -6.39 -1.88 10.70
CA ILE A 159 -6.69 -3.26 11.08
C ILE A 159 -5.55 -3.74 11.97
N GLU A 160 -5.85 -4.00 13.25
CA GLU A 160 -4.87 -4.42 14.25
C GLU A 160 -4.49 -5.89 14.09
N LYS A 161 -5.48 -6.75 13.80
CA LYS A 161 -5.27 -8.17 13.56
C LYS A 161 -6.26 -8.67 12.51
N LYS A 162 -5.75 -9.11 11.37
CA LYS A 162 -6.61 -9.80 10.39
C LYS A 162 -7.02 -11.17 10.92
N ARG A 163 -8.30 -11.48 10.79
CA ARG A 163 -8.88 -12.75 11.20
C ARG A 163 -8.75 -13.76 10.08
N PHE A 164 -8.25 -14.94 10.43
CA PHE A 164 -8.05 -16.00 9.46
C PHE A 164 -9.39 -16.45 8.86
N GLY A 165 -9.47 -16.54 7.53
CA GLY A 165 -10.68 -16.96 6.84
C GLY A 165 -11.72 -15.84 6.64
N GLU A 166 -11.42 -14.62 7.07
CA GLU A 166 -12.34 -13.48 6.97
C GLU A 166 -12.00 -12.58 5.77
N SER A 167 -13.03 -12.13 5.06
CA SER A 167 -12.90 -11.14 3.99
C SER A 167 -13.05 -9.73 4.54
N TYR A 168 -12.27 -8.80 4.00
CA TYR A 168 -12.35 -7.37 4.31
C TYR A 168 -12.57 -6.60 3.03
N LEU A 169 -13.51 -5.65 2.98
CA LEU A 169 -13.71 -4.79 1.83
C LEU A 169 -13.59 -3.33 2.24
N TYR A 170 -12.77 -2.60 1.49
CA TYR A 170 -12.56 -1.17 1.69
C TYR A 170 -13.18 -0.38 0.55
N ALA A 171 -13.98 0.63 0.91
CA ALA A 171 -14.64 1.53 -0.01
C ALA A 171 -14.53 2.98 0.48
N VAL A 172 -14.64 3.92 -0.44
CA VAL A 172 -14.67 5.36 -0.19
C VAL A 172 -15.99 5.92 -0.70
N HIS A 173 -16.71 6.69 0.12
CA HIS A 173 -17.98 7.29 -0.23
C HIS A 173 -17.86 8.82 -0.26
N ASP A 174 -18.42 9.46 -1.28
CA ASP A 174 -18.51 10.92 -1.37
C ASP A 174 -19.71 11.38 -0.54
N TYR A 175 -19.44 11.66 0.74
CA TYR A 175 -20.45 12.10 1.70
C TYR A 175 -20.97 13.49 1.36
N THR A 176 -20.09 14.37 0.87
CA THR A 176 -20.46 15.73 0.43
C THR A 176 -21.59 15.69 -0.60
N HIS A 177 -21.56 14.73 -1.53
CA HIS A 177 -22.55 14.59 -2.60
C HIS A 177 -23.48 13.39 -2.40
N ILE A 178 -23.82 13.05 -1.15
CA ILE A 178 -24.70 11.91 -0.82
C ILE A 178 -26.06 11.94 -1.53
N HIS A 179 -26.60 13.14 -1.78
CA HIS A 179 -27.87 13.33 -2.50
C HIS A 179 -27.71 13.57 -4.02
N GLN A 180 -26.47 13.55 -4.53
CA GLN A 180 -26.13 13.88 -5.93
C GLN A 180 -25.19 12.81 -6.52
N PRO A 181 -25.60 11.53 -6.54
CA PRO A 181 -24.75 10.41 -6.97
C PRO A 181 -24.43 10.41 -8.46
N ASP A 182 -25.06 11.29 -9.24
CA ASP A 182 -24.84 11.50 -10.66
C ASP A 182 -23.75 12.51 -10.99
N GLN A 183 -22.93 12.86 -10.01
CA GLN A 183 -21.77 13.73 -10.19
C GLN A 183 -20.45 12.97 -10.40
N ALA A 184 -19.49 13.68 -11.00
CA ALA A 184 -18.11 13.24 -11.16
C ALA A 184 -17.18 13.78 -10.05
N ALA A 185 -17.75 14.33 -8.96
CA ALA A 185 -16.97 14.95 -7.88
C ALA A 185 -15.94 13.96 -7.29
N LEU A 186 -16.37 12.75 -6.92
CA LEU A 186 -15.48 11.69 -6.47
C LEU A 186 -14.35 11.37 -7.46
N SER A 187 -14.63 11.24 -8.76
CA SER A 187 -13.59 10.92 -9.75
C SER A 187 -12.62 12.09 -10.01
N ASN A 188 -13.05 13.32 -9.73
CA ASN A 188 -12.23 14.53 -9.81
C ASN A 188 -11.50 14.87 -8.51
N SER A 189 -11.75 14.10 -7.44
CA SER A 189 -11.20 14.36 -6.10
C SER A 189 -9.69 14.24 -5.98
N GLN A 190 -9.04 13.62 -6.97
CA GLN A 190 -7.63 13.23 -6.89
C GLN A 190 -7.34 12.26 -5.73
N ALA A 191 -8.37 11.62 -5.17
CA ALA A 191 -8.23 10.72 -4.04
C ALA A 191 -7.24 9.59 -4.31
N LYS A 192 -6.43 9.30 -3.30
CA LYS A 192 -5.48 8.20 -3.28
C LYS A 192 -5.66 7.41 -2.00
N VAL A 193 -5.55 6.10 -2.12
CA VAL A 193 -5.59 5.17 -0.98
C VAL A 193 -4.24 4.48 -0.89
N PHE A 194 -3.58 4.64 0.25
CA PHE A 194 -2.30 4.02 0.57
C PHE A 194 -2.52 2.90 1.57
N VAL A 195 -1.97 1.72 1.27
CA VAL A 195 -2.09 0.57 2.17
C VAL A 195 -0.71 0.16 2.66
N TYR A 196 -0.53 0.20 3.98
CA TYR A 196 0.72 -0.09 4.66
C TYR A 196 0.66 -1.41 5.43
N VAL A 197 1.79 -2.12 5.44
CA VAL A 197 2.05 -3.29 6.29
C VAL A 197 3.45 -3.15 6.88
N GLY A 198 3.56 -3.19 8.21
CA GLY A 198 4.83 -2.94 8.90
C GLY A 198 5.34 -1.53 8.62
N GLN A 199 6.49 -1.44 7.97
CA GLN A 199 7.10 -0.19 7.50
C GLN A 199 6.97 0.03 5.98
N SER A 200 6.22 -0.84 5.28
CA SER A 200 6.17 -0.86 3.82
C SER A 200 4.81 -0.42 3.28
N LEU A 201 4.83 0.41 2.24
CA LEU A 201 3.68 0.68 1.39
C LEU A 201 3.49 -0.50 0.41
N VAL A 202 2.41 -1.26 0.55
CA VAL A 202 2.17 -2.50 -0.23
C VAL A 202 1.17 -2.31 -1.37
N ARG A 203 0.30 -1.29 -1.31
CA ARG A 203 -0.60 -0.89 -2.39
C ARG A 203 -0.80 0.62 -2.41
N THR A 204 -1.05 1.13 -3.61
CA THR A 204 -1.52 2.49 -3.84
C THR A 204 -2.60 2.43 -4.90
N TYR A 205 -3.77 2.99 -4.59
CA TYR A 205 -4.87 3.13 -5.54
C TYR A 205 -5.08 4.61 -5.80
N SER A 206 -5.35 4.96 -7.05
CA SER A 206 -5.82 6.29 -7.43
C SER A 206 -7.27 6.16 -7.87
N VAL A 207 -8.09 7.14 -7.46
CA VAL A 207 -9.50 7.17 -7.82
C VAL A 207 -9.66 7.10 -9.35
N PRO A 208 -10.55 6.24 -9.88
CA PRO A 208 -10.80 6.18 -11.31
C PRO A 208 -11.31 7.53 -11.83
N ARG A 209 -10.68 8.06 -12.89
CA ARG A 209 -11.01 9.37 -13.47
C ARG A 209 -12.15 9.29 -14.47
N ASN A 210 -12.83 10.42 -14.69
CA ASN A 210 -13.88 10.60 -15.70
C ASN A 210 -15.06 9.62 -15.53
N GLN A 211 -15.39 9.28 -14.28
CA GLN A 211 -16.51 8.41 -13.95
C GLN A 211 -17.54 9.17 -13.12
N VAL A 212 -18.79 8.79 -13.27
CA VAL A 212 -19.91 9.32 -12.49
C VAL A 212 -20.25 8.33 -11.38
N GLY A 213 -20.41 8.83 -10.16
CA GLY A 213 -20.75 8.03 -8.99
C GLY A 213 -20.19 8.61 -7.71
N ASN A 214 -20.76 8.17 -6.60
CA ASN A 214 -20.40 8.61 -5.25
C ASN A 214 -19.83 7.48 -4.39
N LEU A 215 -19.70 6.24 -4.90
CA LEU A 215 -19.08 5.14 -4.16
C LEU A 215 -17.93 4.53 -4.96
N TRP A 216 -16.72 4.59 -4.41
CA TRP A 216 -15.54 3.95 -4.93
C TRP A 216 -15.22 2.69 -4.14
N THR A 217 -15.47 1.51 -4.72
CA THR A 217 -14.98 0.25 -4.14
C THR A 217 -13.53 0.05 -4.56
N VAL A 218 -12.62 0.04 -3.59
CA VAL A 218 -11.17 0.11 -3.86
C VAL A 218 -10.58 -1.29 -3.99
N PHE A 219 -10.65 -2.08 -2.94
CA PHE A 219 -10.11 -3.42 -2.91
C PHE A 219 -10.85 -4.31 -1.91
N ARG A 220 -10.62 -5.60 -2.05
CA ARG A 220 -11.00 -6.60 -1.06
C ARG A 220 -9.78 -7.40 -0.63
N LEU A 221 -9.70 -7.77 0.64
CA LEU A 221 -8.88 -8.88 1.12
C LEU A 221 -9.76 -10.12 1.15
N ASN A 222 -9.36 -11.17 0.44
CA ASN A 222 -10.05 -12.46 0.49
C ASN A 222 -9.74 -13.20 1.81
N PRO A 223 -10.39 -14.35 2.09
CA PRO A 223 -10.16 -15.15 3.30
C PRO A 223 -8.70 -15.61 3.53
N ASN A 224 -7.86 -15.62 2.49
CA ASN A 224 -6.44 -15.96 2.58
C ASN A 224 -5.56 -14.74 2.90
N GLY A 225 -6.15 -13.54 2.94
CA GLY A 225 -5.47 -12.27 3.19
C GLY A 225 -4.90 -11.61 1.93
N ASP A 226 -5.31 -12.02 0.73
CA ASP A 226 -4.84 -11.42 -0.51
C ASP A 226 -5.70 -10.28 -0.98
N PHE A 227 -5.04 -9.23 -1.47
CA PHE A 227 -5.67 -8.18 -2.27
C PHE A 227 -6.28 -8.72 -3.56
N GLU A 228 -7.54 -8.40 -3.75
CA GLU A 228 -8.27 -8.38 -5.02
C GLU A 228 -8.59 -6.93 -5.33
N ASP A 229 -7.94 -6.43 -6.38
CA ASP A 229 -8.08 -5.06 -6.82
C ASP A 229 -9.44 -4.89 -7.53
N ILE A 230 -10.30 -4.02 -6.99
CA ILE A 230 -11.63 -3.75 -7.55
C ILE A 230 -11.58 -2.43 -8.33
N ASN A 231 -11.20 -1.35 -7.66
CA ASN A 231 -10.99 -0.01 -8.22
C ASN A 231 -12.08 0.48 -9.18
N THR A 232 -13.35 0.44 -8.75
CA THR A 232 -14.51 0.88 -9.57
C THR A 232 -15.37 1.90 -8.84
N ILE A 233 -15.93 2.85 -9.60
CA ILE A 233 -16.92 3.80 -9.09
C ILE A 233 -18.34 3.36 -9.49
N LYS A 234 -19.30 3.52 -8.58
CA LYS A 234 -20.73 3.31 -8.82
C LYS A 234 -21.55 4.46 -8.25
N GLN A 235 -22.69 4.69 -8.88
CA GLN A 235 -23.73 5.56 -8.35
C GLN A 235 -24.53 4.82 -7.28
N THR A 236 -24.75 5.44 -6.12
CA THR A 236 -25.53 4.86 -5.04
C THR A 236 -26.42 5.91 -4.40
N GLY A 237 -27.67 5.55 -4.09
CA GLY A 237 -28.59 6.41 -3.36
C GLY A 237 -28.50 6.24 -1.84
N TYR A 238 -27.37 5.75 -1.32
CA TYR A 238 -27.21 5.49 0.11
C TYR A 238 -27.15 6.81 0.87
N GLN A 239 -28.25 7.13 1.55
CA GLN A 239 -28.35 8.30 2.44
C GLN A 239 -27.99 7.97 3.89
N ASP A 240 -28.08 6.68 4.25
CA ASP A 240 -27.62 6.14 5.52
C ASP A 240 -26.33 5.36 5.25
N PRO A 241 -25.21 5.69 5.90
CA PRO A 241 -23.94 4.98 5.76
C PRO A 241 -24.04 3.47 5.97
N ASN A 242 -24.93 2.97 6.83
CA ASN A 242 -25.12 1.53 7.05
C ASN A 242 -25.59 0.82 5.77
N ASN A 243 -26.26 1.52 4.86
CA ASN A 243 -26.62 0.97 3.56
C ASN A 243 -25.42 0.79 2.64
N VAL A 244 -24.32 1.55 2.83
CA VAL A 244 -23.06 1.32 2.11
C VAL A 244 -22.56 -0.08 2.41
N ALA A 245 -22.53 -0.50 3.68
CA ALA A 245 -22.10 -1.84 4.07
C ALA A 245 -22.97 -2.93 3.43
N ALA A 246 -24.29 -2.80 3.49
CA ALA A 246 -25.20 -3.75 2.85
C ALA A 246 -24.98 -3.81 1.32
N GLY A 247 -24.76 -2.65 0.69
CA GLY A 247 -24.52 -2.50 -0.74
C GLY A 247 -23.24 -3.16 -1.25
N VAL A 248 -22.18 -3.12 -0.44
CA VAL A 248 -20.87 -3.68 -0.80
C VAL A 248 -20.65 -5.10 -0.27
N SER A 249 -21.45 -5.57 0.70
CA SER A 249 -21.30 -6.90 1.30
C SER A 249 -21.40 -8.03 0.26
N GLY A 250 -22.20 -7.87 -0.80
CA GLY A 250 -22.26 -8.84 -1.90
C GLY A 250 -20.93 -9.02 -2.65
N GLN A 251 -20.04 -8.02 -2.58
CA GLN A 251 -18.71 -8.08 -3.15
C GLN A 251 -17.70 -8.78 -2.23
N LEU A 252 -18.05 -9.18 -1.00
CA LEU A 252 -17.18 -9.97 -0.12
C LEU A 252 -16.93 -11.41 -0.63
N SER A 253 -17.78 -11.89 -1.55
CA SER A 253 -17.80 -13.30 -2.02
C SER A 253 -17.44 -13.50 -3.51
N GLY A 254 -17.32 -12.44 -4.32
CA GLY A 254 -16.91 -12.50 -5.74
C GLY A 254 -15.47 -12.97 -5.98
N ARG A 255 -14.96 -12.98 -7.22
CA ARG A 255 -13.53 -13.14 -7.53
C ARG A 255 -13.15 -12.02 -8.49
N ALA A 256 -12.02 -11.33 -8.27
CA ALA A 256 -11.51 -10.37 -9.24
C ALA A 256 -10.84 -11.11 -10.42
N ALA A 257 -11.00 -10.57 -11.63
CA ALA A 257 -10.37 -11.10 -12.83
C ALA A 257 -8.91 -10.65 -12.92
N THR A 258 -8.00 -11.60 -13.12
CA THR A 258 -6.58 -11.31 -13.38
C THR A 258 -6.38 -11.06 -14.87
N GLY A 259 -6.04 -9.83 -15.23
CA GLY A 259 -5.58 -9.51 -16.59
C GLY A 259 -4.20 -10.12 -16.84
N ALA A 260 -4.01 -10.75 -18.00
CA ALA A 260 -2.71 -11.29 -18.40
C ALA A 260 -1.73 -10.15 -18.72
N VAL A 261 -0.64 -10.05 -17.95
CA VAL A 261 0.47 -9.13 -18.21
C VAL A 261 1.54 -9.86 -19.04
N ASN A 262 2.30 -9.13 -19.84
CA ASN A 262 3.47 -9.70 -20.53
C ASN A 262 4.58 -9.96 -19.50
N VAL A 263 4.90 -11.23 -19.24
CA VAL A 263 5.77 -11.67 -18.13
C VAL A 263 7.12 -12.16 -18.66
N ASN A 264 8.22 -11.71 -18.04
CA ASN A 264 9.57 -12.24 -18.30
C ASN A 264 10.00 -13.25 -17.23
N GLN A 265 9.46 -14.47 -17.33
CA GLN A 265 9.71 -15.54 -16.34
C GLN A 265 11.19 -15.92 -16.22
N ALA A 266 11.96 -15.82 -17.32
CA ALA A 266 13.38 -16.19 -17.32
C ALA A 266 14.21 -15.17 -16.52
N ALA A 267 13.96 -13.87 -16.72
CA ALA A 267 14.59 -12.82 -15.94
C ALA A 267 14.20 -12.92 -14.46
N ALA A 268 12.92 -13.14 -14.17
CA ALA A 268 12.43 -13.31 -12.79
C ALA A 268 13.16 -14.45 -12.05
N LYS A 269 13.30 -15.62 -12.70
CA LYS A 269 14.04 -16.77 -12.14
C LYS A 269 15.52 -16.46 -11.92
N ALA A 270 16.16 -15.73 -12.84
CA ALA A 270 17.55 -15.34 -12.70
C ALA A 270 17.77 -14.38 -11.52
N LEU A 271 16.92 -13.35 -11.39
CA LEU A 271 16.93 -12.41 -10.28
C LEU A 271 16.66 -13.11 -8.94
N ASN A 272 15.69 -14.03 -8.88
CA ASN A 272 15.44 -14.80 -7.66
C ASN A 272 16.67 -15.62 -7.22
N ARG A 273 17.42 -16.23 -8.16
CA ARG A 273 18.68 -16.93 -7.82
C ARG A 273 19.75 -15.99 -7.28
N GLN A 274 19.87 -14.78 -7.83
CA GLN A 274 20.77 -13.76 -7.27
C GLN A 274 20.36 -13.37 -5.85
N GLY A 275 19.05 -13.25 -5.60
CA GLY A 275 18.51 -13.04 -4.26
C GLY A 275 18.87 -14.18 -3.29
N GLU A 276 18.73 -15.44 -3.72
CA GLU A 276 19.13 -16.62 -2.92
C GLU A 276 20.63 -16.66 -2.62
N GLU A 277 21.47 -16.25 -3.57
CA GLU A 277 22.91 -16.11 -3.37
C GLU A 277 23.23 -15.01 -2.35
N ALA A 278 22.62 -13.83 -2.48
CA ALA A 278 22.76 -12.73 -1.53
C ALA A 278 22.29 -13.14 -0.12
N TYR A 279 21.14 -13.80 -0.01
CA TYR A 279 20.58 -14.31 1.23
C TYR A 279 21.52 -15.33 1.91
N ARG A 280 22.13 -16.25 1.15
CA ARG A 280 23.12 -17.21 1.67
C ARG A 280 24.39 -16.53 2.18
N ARG A 281 24.78 -15.40 1.58
CA ARG A 281 25.90 -14.56 2.06
C ARG A 281 25.55 -13.69 3.27
N GLY A 282 24.28 -13.66 3.69
CA GLY A 282 23.80 -12.79 4.76
C GLY A 282 23.54 -11.35 4.32
N ASP A 283 23.64 -11.05 3.02
CA ASP A 283 23.32 -9.74 2.44
C ASP A 283 21.81 -9.66 2.19
N LEU A 284 21.06 -9.44 3.27
CA LEU A 284 19.60 -9.54 3.28
C LEU A 284 18.92 -8.39 2.53
N GLU A 285 19.48 -7.18 2.57
CA GLU A 285 18.92 -6.03 1.84
C GLU A 285 19.06 -6.21 0.32
N SER A 286 20.23 -6.67 -0.16
CA SER A 286 20.38 -7.02 -1.58
C SER A 286 19.48 -8.19 -1.96
N ALA A 287 19.29 -9.18 -1.08
CA ALA A 287 18.37 -10.28 -1.34
C ALA A 287 16.93 -9.78 -1.55
N ILE A 288 16.45 -8.90 -0.67
CA ILE A 288 15.13 -8.25 -0.81
C ILE A 288 15.03 -7.51 -2.14
N ALA A 289 16.03 -6.70 -2.49
CA ALA A 289 16.04 -5.96 -3.75
C ALA A 289 15.95 -6.88 -4.98
N PHE A 290 16.70 -7.98 -5.00
CA PHE A 290 16.61 -8.96 -6.10
C PHE A 290 15.28 -9.69 -6.15
N TYR A 291 14.69 -10.06 -5.00
CA TYR A 291 13.36 -10.66 -4.97
C TYR A 291 12.27 -9.70 -5.44
N GLN A 292 12.35 -8.41 -5.06
CA GLN A 292 11.45 -7.37 -5.55
C GLN A 292 11.57 -7.20 -7.06
N GLN A 293 12.78 -7.10 -7.60
CA GLN A 293 13.00 -7.06 -9.06
C GLN A 293 12.46 -8.32 -9.75
N ALA A 294 12.61 -9.51 -9.15
CA ALA A 294 12.03 -10.73 -9.70
C ALA A 294 10.50 -10.66 -9.80
N ILE A 295 9.85 -10.10 -8.78
CA ILE A 295 8.41 -9.87 -8.73
C ILE A 295 7.98 -8.81 -9.76
N GLU A 296 8.78 -7.79 -10.01
CA GLU A 296 8.53 -6.80 -11.06
C GLU A 296 8.55 -7.44 -12.47
N GLN A 297 9.43 -8.42 -12.70
CA GLN A 297 9.49 -9.16 -13.97
C GLN A 297 8.36 -10.20 -14.12
N ASP A 298 7.93 -10.80 -13.00
CA ASP A 298 6.86 -11.79 -12.93
C ASP A 298 6.06 -11.63 -11.62
N GLY A 299 4.99 -10.85 -11.69
CA GLY A 299 4.14 -10.52 -10.55
C GLY A 299 3.43 -11.72 -9.91
N VAL A 300 3.39 -12.87 -10.59
CA VAL A 300 2.80 -14.12 -10.06
C VAL A 300 3.85 -15.13 -9.60
N PHE A 301 5.13 -14.75 -9.55
CA PHE A 301 6.22 -15.65 -9.17
C PHE A 301 6.25 -15.93 -7.66
N SER A 302 5.41 -16.88 -7.24
CA SER A 302 5.18 -17.24 -5.83
C SER A 302 6.44 -17.61 -5.03
N GLN A 303 7.45 -18.24 -5.66
CA GLN A 303 8.71 -18.56 -4.99
C GLN A 303 9.48 -17.31 -4.55
N ALA A 304 9.49 -16.25 -5.38
CA ALA A 304 10.16 -15.00 -5.04
C ALA A 304 9.50 -14.33 -3.82
N TYR A 305 8.17 -14.37 -3.73
CA TYR A 305 7.44 -13.92 -2.54
C TYR A 305 7.77 -14.75 -1.28
N SER A 306 7.89 -16.08 -1.39
CA SER A 306 8.25 -16.94 -0.25
C SER A 306 9.66 -16.62 0.26
N ASN A 307 10.61 -16.46 -0.67
CA ASN A 307 11.98 -16.08 -0.37
C ASN A 307 12.08 -14.66 0.22
N LEU A 308 11.29 -13.71 -0.30
CA LEU A 308 11.16 -12.37 0.26
C LEU A 308 10.67 -12.41 1.71
N GLY A 309 9.69 -13.27 2.00
CA GLY A 309 9.20 -13.47 3.37
C GLY A 309 10.28 -13.97 4.33
N LEU A 310 11.15 -14.88 3.89
CA LEU A 310 12.30 -15.34 4.69
C LEU A 310 13.33 -14.22 4.94
N ALA A 311 13.63 -13.41 3.91
CA ALA A 311 14.55 -12.29 4.05
C ALA A 311 14.02 -11.23 5.02
N TYR A 312 12.74 -10.87 4.91
CA TYR A 312 12.09 -9.97 5.87
C TYR A 312 12.09 -10.51 7.29
N GLN A 313 11.79 -11.80 7.48
CA GLN A 313 11.84 -12.42 8.81
C GLN A 313 13.23 -12.31 9.44
N LYS A 314 14.30 -12.50 8.66
CA LYS A 314 15.68 -12.36 9.16
C LYS A 314 16.08 -10.93 9.50
N LEU A 315 15.44 -9.93 8.91
CA LEU A 315 15.60 -8.51 9.23
C LEU A 315 14.63 -8.01 10.31
N ASP A 316 13.88 -8.90 10.97
CA ASP A 316 12.85 -8.54 11.95
C ASP A 316 11.71 -7.67 11.37
N ARG A 317 11.52 -7.72 10.05
CA ARG A 317 10.42 -7.06 9.32
C ARG A 317 9.21 -7.99 9.28
N ILE A 318 8.68 -8.29 10.46
CA ILE A 318 7.78 -9.43 10.67
C ILE A 318 6.45 -9.29 9.94
N ALA A 319 5.86 -8.09 9.91
CA ALA A 319 4.60 -7.85 9.22
C ALA A 319 4.74 -8.05 7.70
N GLU A 320 5.83 -7.54 7.11
CA GLU A 320 6.12 -7.77 5.70
C GLU A 320 6.43 -9.24 5.40
N ALA A 321 7.05 -9.97 6.33
CA ALA A 321 7.28 -11.40 6.19
C ALA A 321 5.96 -12.17 6.09
N ILE A 322 4.97 -11.88 6.96
CA ILE A 322 3.64 -12.51 6.88
C ILE A 322 2.96 -12.16 5.56
N TRP A 323 2.98 -10.89 5.15
CA TRP A 323 2.38 -10.45 3.89
C TRP A 323 2.98 -11.16 2.67
N ALA A 324 4.31 -11.24 2.59
CA ALA A 324 5.00 -11.88 1.48
C ALA A 324 4.70 -13.39 1.41
N ASN A 325 4.68 -14.08 2.56
CA ASN A 325 4.33 -15.50 2.61
C ASN A 325 2.86 -15.76 2.21
N ARG A 326 1.91 -14.87 2.56
CA ARG A 326 0.52 -14.99 2.08
C ARG A 326 0.42 -14.83 0.57
N LYS A 327 1.11 -13.85 0.01
CA LYS A 327 1.19 -13.70 -1.45
C LYS A 327 1.80 -14.94 -2.13
N ALA A 328 2.82 -15.54 -1.53
CA ALA A 328 3.37 -16.80 -2.02
C ALA A 328 2.33 -17.94 -2.01
N ILE A 329 1.53 -18.07 -0.94
CA ILE A 329 0.48 -19.10 -0.83
C ILE A 329 -0.58 -18.94 -1.92
N ALA A 330 -1.01 -17.70 -2.15
CA ALA A 330 -2.04 -17.33 -3.10
C ALA A 330 -1.66 -17.56 -4.56
N LEU A 331 -0.43 -17.16 -4.89
CA LEU A 331 0.12 -17.23 -6.25
C LEU A 331 0.74 -18.61 -6.55
N ALA A 332 0.78 -19.51 -5.56
CA ALA A 332 1.33 -20.85 -5.75
C ALA A 332 0.46 -21.64 -6.74
N ASP A 333 1.07 -21.98 -7.88
CA ASP A 333 0.45 -22.76 -8.95
C ASP A 333 1.46 -23.75 -9.57
N GLY A 334 0.96 -24.71 -10.36
CA GLY A 334 1.74 -25.73 -11.05
C GLY A 334 2.37 -26.78 -10.12
N ALA A 335 3.35 -27.50 -10.63
CA ALA A 335 3.97 -28.65 -9.95
C ALA A 335 4.61 -28.30 -8.59
N ASN A 336 5.02 -27.04 -8.39
CA ASN A 336 5.68 -26.59 -7.16
C ASN A 336 4.72 -25.99 -6.14
N ALA A 337 3.42 -25.85 -6.46
CA ALA A 337 2.45 -25.13 -5.62
C ALA A 337 2.43 -25.65 -4.17
N ALA A 338 2.34 -26.98 -4.00
CA ALA A 338 2.32 -27.61 -2.68
C ALA A 338 3.57 -27.31 -1.85
N THR A 339 4.75 -27.28 -2.49
CA THR A 339 6.02 -26.98 -1.81
C THR A 339 6.10 -25.51 -1.39
N VAL A 340 5.66 -24.59 -2.25
CA VAL A 340 5.63 -23.14 -1.94
C VAL A 340 4.65 -22.86 -0.80
N ARG A 341 3.44 -23.42 -0.87
CA ARG A 341 2.44 -23.26 0.20
C ARG A 341 2.91 -23.86 1.52
N ALA A 342 3.46 -25.08 1.50
CA ALA A 342 3.97 -25.73 2.72
C ALA A 342 5.07 -24.87 3.38
N SER A 343 6.05 -24.42 2.60
CA SER A 343 7.16 -23.59 3.11
C SER A 343 6.66 -22.25 3.67
N SER A 344 5.73 -21.61 2.97
CA SER A 344 5.20 -20.30 3.37
C SER A 344 4.30 -20.39 4.61
N TYR A 345 3.47 -21.43 4.72
CA TYR A 345 2.73 -21.71 5.96
C TYR A 345 3.67 -22.00 7.13
N TYR A 346 4.74 -22.77 6.90
CA TYR A 346 5.74 -23.04 7.93
C TYR A 346 6.46 -21.77 8.40
N ASN A 347 6.79 -20.86 7.48
CA ASN A 347 7.40 -19.56 7.83
C ASN A 347 6.46 -18.72 8.69
N ILE A 348 5.18 -18.60 8.30
CA ILE A 348 4.16 -17.89 9.08
C ILE A 348 4.00 -18.54 10.47
N ALA A 349 3.95 -19.88 10.54
CA ALA A 349 3.85 -20.59 11.81
C ALA A 349 5.01 -20.30 12.76
N ARG A 350 6.24 -20.24 12.23
CA ARG A 350 7.44 -19.87 13.03
C ARG A 350 7.38 -18.43 13.54
N ILE A 351 6.84 -17.51 12.76
CA ILE A 351 6.63 -16.13 13.19
C ILE A 351 5.66 -16.08 14.38
N TYR A 352 4.51 -16.75 14.26
CA TYR A 352 3.54 -16.82 15.36
C TYR A 352 4.07 -17.58 16.59
N GLU A 353 4.84 -18.66 16.39
CA GLU A 353 5.50 -19.39 17.49
C GLU A 353 6.46 -18.46 18.25
N ALA A 354 7.29 -17.69 17.52
CA ALA A 354 8.25 -16.77 18.12
C ALA A 354 7.54 -15.64 18.89
N ALA A 355 6.36 -15.22 18.44
CA ALA A 355 5.53 -14.23 19.12
C ALA A 355 4.64 -14.80 20.24
N GLY A 356 4.72 -16.11 20.51
CA GLY A 356 3.89 -16.77 21.54
C GLY A 356 2.41 -16.94 21.16
N GLN A 357 2.02 -16.66 19.92
CA GLN A 357 0.65 -16.85 19.42
C GLN A 357 0.46 -18.32 19.00
N LEU A 358 0.40 -19.20 20.01
CA LEU A 358 0.49 -20.65 19.83
C LEU A 358 -0.66 -21.25 19.01
N ASP A 359 -1.89 -20.76 19.15
CA ASP A 359 -3.04 -21.22 18.35
C ASP A 359 -2.86 -20.91 16.86
N ASP A 360 -2.41 -19.69 16.54
CA ASP A 360 -2.13 -19.25 15.18
C ASP A 360 -0.94 -20.06 14.60
N ALA A 361 0.12 -20.28 15.40
CA ALA A 361 1.25 -21.12 15.02
C ALA A 361 0.83 -22.57 14.72
N LEU A 362 0.03 -23.19 15.60
CA LEU A 362 -0.46 -24.56 15.43
C LEU A 362 -1.27 -24.70 14.14
N ARG A 363 -2.21 -23.77 13.89
CA ARG A 363 -3.02 -23.75 12.67
C ARG A 363 -2.12 -23.74 11.43
N HIS A 364 -1.12 -22.87 11.40
CA HIS A 364 -0.25 -22.75 10.23
C HIS A 364 0.70 -23.94 10.07
N TYR A 365 1.17 -24.59 11.14
CA TYR A 365 1.91 -25.85 11.02
C TYR A 365 1.04 -26.98 10.44
N GLN A 366 -0.22 -27.07 10.85
CA GLN A 366 -1.17 -28.04 10.30
C GLN A 366 -1.44 -27.78 8.82
N LEU A 367 -1.62 -26.50 8.43
CA LEU A 367 -1.76 -26.10 7.03
C LEU A 367 -0.51 -26.46 6.21
N ALA A 368 0.70 -26.26 6.76
CA ALA A 368 1.94 -26.65 6.10
C ALA A 368 2.00 -28.16 5.83
N LYS A 369 1.70 -28.98 6.85
CA LYS A 369 1.65 -30.45 6.74
C LYS A 369 0.60 -30.91 5.73
N ALA A 370 -0.58 -30.27 5.70
CA ALA A 370 -1.64 -30.60 4.76
C ALA A 370 -1.24 -30.37 3.29
N GLN A 371 -0.31 -29.44 3.03
CA GLN A 371 0.22 -29.21 1.68
C GLN A 371 1.32 -30.21 1.32
N LYS A 372 2.22 -30.52 2.27
CA LYS A 372 3.31 -31.47 2.06
C LYS A 372 3.74 -32.07 3.40
N ASP A 373 3.78 -33.39 3.48
CA ASP A 373 4.18 -34.05 4.72
C ASP A 373 5.69 -33.91 4.98
N SER A 374 6.06 -33.72 6.25
CA SER A 374 7.45 -33.62 6.72
C SER A 374 7.53 -33.85 8.22
N ALA A 375 8.54 -34.62 8.65
CA ALA A 375 8.83 -34.85 10.07
C ALA A 375 9.05 -33.55 10.86
N SER A 376 9.57 -32.50 10.21
CA SER A 376 9.75 -31.18 10.84
C SER A 376 8.43 -30.55 11.27
N TYR A 377 7.35 -30.78 10.52
CA TYR A 377 6.03 -30.25 10.83
C TYR A 377 5.39 -31.03 11.97
N ASP A 378 5.55 -32.36 12.00
CA ASP A 378 5.06 -33.19 13.10
C ASP A 378 5.72 -32.83 14.44
N GLN A 379 7.03 -32.62 14.42
CA GLN A 379 7.78 -32.18 15.60
C GLN A 379 7.31 -30.79 16.06
N ALA A 380 7.07 -29.86 15.12
CA ALA A 380 6.55 -28.54 15.45
C ALA A 380 5.13 -28.61 16.04
N ILE A 381 4.22 -29.35 15.41
CA ILE A 381 2.84 -29.54 15.88
C ILE A 381 2.83 -30.14 17.28
N SER A 382 3.64 -31.18 17.52
CA SER A 382 3.74 -31.84 18.84
C SER A 382 4.28 -30.88 19.90
N ARG A 383 5.31 -30.10 19.55
CA ARG A 383 5.90 -29.09 20.44
C ARG A 383 4.93 -27.97 20.79
N ILE A 384 4.10 -27.50 19.85
CA ILE A 384 3.11 -26.45 20.14
C ILE A 384 1.97 -27.02 20.97
N LYS A 385 1.48 -28.22 20.65
CA LYS A 385 0.40 -28.88 21.42
C LYS A 385 0.78 -29.15 22.88
N SER A 386 2.06 -29.34 23.21
CA SER A 386 2.49 -29.52 24.60
C SER A 386 2.60 -28.21 25.40
N LYS A 387 2.40 -27.05 24.75
CA LYS A 387 2.45 -25.72 25.35
C LYS A 387 1.08 -25.03 25.43
N LEU A 388 0.07 -25.57 24.72
CA LEU A 388 -1.35 -25.21 24.84
C LEU A 388 -1.97 -26.05 25.95
#